data_AF-W9IKI9-F1
#
_entry.id   AF-W9IKI9-F1
#
_cell.length_a   1.000
_cell.length_b   1.000
_cell.length_c   1.000
_cell.angle_alpha   90.00
_cell.angle_beta   90.00
_cell.angle_gamma   90.00
#
_symmetry.space_group_name_H-M   'P 1'
#
loop_
_entity.id
_entity.type
_entity.pdbx_description
1 polymer ?
#
loop_
_entity_poly.entity_id
_entity_poly.type
_entity_poly.pdbx_seq_one_letter_code
_entity_poly.pdbx_strand_id
1 'polypeptide(L)'
;MSAEAPHPRVGVAALIYNREGKFLTGKRIGSHGAGTLQLPGGHLEYGESFLACAERETLEETGLKVKALQHVATTNDVFETERKHYITIFVSCQMVNESDQPQVGLSCKLCRVMS
;
A
#
# COMPACT_ATOMS: atom_id res chain seq x y z
N MET A 1 24.18 10.57 -25.75
CA MET A 1 22.90 10.71 -25.01
C MET A 1 23.10 10.00 -23.69
N SER A 2 23.21 10.75 -22.59
CA SER A 2 23.28 10.16 -21.24
C SER A 2 21.96 9.48 -20.92
N ALA A 3 22.00 8.26 -20.39
CA ALA A 3 20.80 7.61 -19.87
C ALA A 3 20.26 8.49 -18.72
N GLU A 4 19.11 9.12 -18.95
CA GLU A 4 18.44 9.95 -17.96
C GLU A 4 18.13 9.10 -16.71
N ALA A 5 18.42 9.64 -15.53
CA ALA A 5 18.13 8.93 -14.29
C ALA A 5 16.60 8.77 -14.16
N PRO A 6 16.10 7.58 -13.77
CA PRO A 6 14.66 7.35 -13.68
C PRO A 6 14.02 8.31 -12.67
N HIS A 7 12.92 8.95 -13.05
CA HIS A 7 12.18 9.83 -12.16
C HIS A 7 11.60 9.06 -10.96
N PRO A 8 11.51 9.71 -9.78
CA PRO A 8 10.82 9.13 -8.63
C PRO A 8 9.38 8.76 -9.01
N ARG A 9 8.92 7.60 -8.55
CA ARG A 9 7.52 7.18 -8.67
C ARG A 9 6.74 7.54 -7.42
N VAL A 10 5.44 7.74 -7.54
CA VAL A 10 4.56 8.00 -6.39
C VAL A 10 3.79 6.72 -6.06
N GLY A 11 3.94 6.28 -4.82
CA GLY A 11 3.16 5.18 -4.25
C GLY A 11 2.25 5.66 -3.13
N VAL A 12 1.16 4.95 -2.89
CA VAL A 12 0.25 5.19 -1.77
C VAL A 12 0.18 3.92 -0.93
N ALA A 13 0.22 4.07 0.40
CA ALA A 13 0.09 2.98 1.35
C ALA A 13 -1.06 3.27 2.34
N ALA A 14 -1.97 2.31 2.49
CA ALA A 14 -3.13 2.41 3.37
C ALA A 14 -2.81 1.88 4.78
N LEU A 15 -2.92 2.77 5.78
CA LEU A 15 -2.86 2.44 7.20
C LEU A 15 -4.27 2.15 7.70
N ILE A 16 -4.63 0.88 7.77
CA ILE A 16 -5.98 0.43 8.12
C ILE A 16 -5.97 -0.09 9.55
N TYR A 17 -6.71 0.55 10.45
CA TYR A 17 -6.77 0.18 11.86
C TYR A 17 -8.06 -0.56 12.22
N ASN A 18 -7.96 -1.53 13.12
CA ASN A 18 -9.11 -2.06 13.84
C ASN A 18 -9.32 -1.31 15.18
N ARG A 19 -10.41 -1.61 15.90
CA ARG A 19 -10.72 -0.99 17.21
C ARG A 19 -9.70 -1.27 18.30
N GLU A 20 -8.90 -2.32 18.17
CA GLU A 20 -7.81 -2.65 19.10
C GLU A 20 -6.53 -1.85 18.81
N GLY A 21 -6.55 -0.97 17.79
CA GLY A 21 -5.39 -0.19 17.37
C GLY A 21 -4.36 -0.99 16.58
N LYS A 22 -4.67 -2.23 16.20
CA LYS A 22 -3.82 -3.05 15.32
C LYS A 22 -4.06 -2.62 13.88
N PHE A 23 -3.01 -2.69 13.06
CA PHE A 23 -3.07 -2.30 11.66
C PHE A 23 -2.89 -3.49 10.73
N LEU A 24 -3.61 -3.45 9.61
CA LEU A 24 -3.56 -4.49 8.59
C LEU A 24 -2.18 -4.50 7.91
N THR A 25 -1.54 -5.66 7.91
CA THR A 25 -0.34 -5.90 7.11
C THR A 25 -0.46 -7.20 6.36
N GLY A 26 0.25 -7.30 5.24
CA GLY A 26 0.50 -8.57 4.59
C GLY A 26 1.97 -8.89 4.47
N LYS A 27 2.26 -10.17 4.21
CA LYS A 27 3.63 -10.68 4.06
C LYS A 27 3.96 -10.90 2.58
N ARG A 28 5.10 -10.37 2.11
CA ARG A 28 5.58 -10.59 0.73
C ARG A 28 6.10 -12.03 0.58
N ILE A 29 5.68 -12.75 -0.48
CA ILE A 29 6.16 -14.12 -0.79
C ILE A 29 7.19 -14.16 -1.95
N GLY A 30 7.38 -13.06 -2.71
CA GLY A 30 8.35 -12.99 -3.82
C GLY A 30 9.82 -12.75 -3.42
N SER A 31 10.75 -13.02 -4.35
CA SER A 31 12.21 -13.11 -4.14
C SER A 31 12.92 -11.86 -3.59
N HIS A 32 12.44 -10.65 -3.88
CA HIS A 32 12.98 -9.42 -3.28
C HIS A 32 12.11 -9.00 -2.10
N GLY A 33 12.63 -9.14 -0.88
CA GLY A 33 11.93 -8.81 0.37
C GLY A 33 10.98 -9.92 0.86
N ALA A 34 11.23 -11.18 0.48
CA ALA A 34 10.48 -12.32 0.99
C ALA A 34 10.42 -12.28 2.53
N GLY A 35 9.21 -12.24 3.07
CA GLY A 35 8.98 -12.24 4.50
C GLY A 35 8.88 -10.88 5.19
N THR A 36 9.09 -9.76 4.48
CA THR A 36 8.82 -8.44 5.04
C THR A 36 7.32 -8.14 5.07
N LEU A 37 6.91 -7.32 6.05
CA LEU A 37 5.56 -6.76 6.12
C LEU A 37 5.39 -5.67 5.07
N GLN A 38 4.18 -5.57 4.51
CA GLN A 38 3.78 -4.55 3.58
C GLN A 38 2.35 -4.11 3.91
N LEU A 39 2.08 -2.81 3.78
CA LEU A 39 0.73 -2.26 3.83
C LEU A 39 0.05 -2.46 2.47
N PRO A 40 -1.29 -2.56 2.41
CA PRO A 40 -2.01 -2.49 1.16
C PRO A 40 -1.70 -1.17 0.44
N GLY A 41 -1.50 -1.24 -0.87
CA GLY A 41 -1.15 -0.03 -1.62
C GLY A 41 -0.44 -0.29 -2.93
N GLY A 42 -0.35 0.76 -3.74
CA GLY A 42 0.21 0.67 -5.08
C GLY A 42 0.56 2.03 -5.66
N HIS A 43 0.58 2.10 -6.98
CA HIS A 43 0.98 3.30 -7.70
C HIS A 43 -0.20 4.26 -7.80
N LEU A 44 0.09 5.55 -7.62
CA LEU A 44 -0.91 6.58 -7.88
C LEU A 44 -1.19 6.68 -9.38
N GLU A 45 -2.47 6.64 -9.75
CA GLU A 45 -2.88 6.78 -11.14
C GLU A 45 -3.10 8.25 -11.55
N TYR A 46 -3.07 8.51 -12.86
CA TYR A 46 -3.25 9.88 -13.38
C TYR A 46 -4.64 10.43 -13.04
N GLY A 47 -4.69 11.62 -12.43
CA GLY A 47 -5.93 12.27 -12.02
C GLY A 47 -6.55 11.71 -10.73
N GLU A 48 -5.91 10.71 -10.10
CA GLU A 48 -6.37 10.09 -8.87
C GLU A 48 -5.90 10.89 -7.64
N SER A 49 -6.75 10.98 -6.61
CA SER A 49 -6.34 11.51 -5.30
C SER A 49 -5.67 10.41 -4.47
N PHE A 50 -4.79 10.78 -3.53
CA PHE A 50 -4.15 9.78 -2.65
C PHE A 50 -5.18 8.99 -1.83
N LEU A 51 -6.30 9.61 -1.45
CA LEU A 51 -7.38 8.95 -0.73
C LEU A 51 -8.06 7.89 -1.60
N ALA A 52 -8.42 8.25 -2.84
CA ALA A 52 -9.04 7.32 -3.79
C ALA A 52 -8.10 6.14 -4.11
N CYS A 53 -6.80 6.43 -4.29
CA CYS A 53 -5.78 5.40 -4.51
C CYS A 53 -5.72 4.39 -3.36
N ALA A 54 -5.71 4.88 -2.11
CA ALA A 54 -5.70 4.01 -0.94
C ALA A 54 -6.95 3.11 -0.86
N GLU A 55 -8.14 3.65 -1.18
CA GLU A 55 -9.38 2.87 -1.19
C GLU A 55 -9.37 1.80 -2.30
N ARG A 56 -8.98 2.18 -3.52
CA ARG A 56 -8.91 1.29 -4.68
C ARG A 56 -7.93 0.13 -4.45
N GLU A 57 -6.69 0.44 -4.10
CA GLU A 57 -5.64 -0.56 -3.88
C GLU A 57 -5.99 -1.49 -2.72
N THR A 58 -6.56 -0.96 -1.64
CA THR A 58 -7.02 -1.80 -0.52
C THR A 58 -8.08 -2.81 -0.98
N LEU A 59 -9.06 -2.37 -1.77
CA LEU A 59 -10.10 -3.24 -2.28
C LEU A 59 -9.53 -4.30 -3.24
N GLU A 60 -8.65 -3.91 -4.15
CA GLU A 60 -8.03 -4.82 -5.13
C GLU A 60 -7.15 -5.88 -4.46
N GLU A 61 -6.32 -5.48 -3.50
CA GLU A 61 -5.37 -6.40 -2.87
C GLU A 61 -6.03 -7.26 -1.78
N THR A 62 -6.97 -6.71 -1.00
CA THR A 62 -7.46 -7.36 0.22
C THR A 62 -8.96 -7.69 0.18
N GLY A 63 -9.71 -7.21 -0.82
CA GLY A 63 -11.17 -7.30 -0.84
C GLY A 63 -11.88 -6.44 0.21
N LEU A 64 -11.16 -5.74 1.09
CA LEU A 64 -11.76 -4.89 2.11
C LEU A 64 -12.20 -3.56 1.52
N LYS A 65 -13.40 -3.14 1.90
CA LYS A 65 -13.86 -1.77 1.69
C LYS A 65 -13.41 -0.92 2.88
N VAL A 66 -12.65 0.12 2.58
CA VAL A 66 -12.21 1.10 3.56
C VAL A 66 -12.65 2.49 3.12
N LYS A 67 -12.75 3.38 4.10
CA LYS A 67 -12.88 4.82 3.91
C LYS A 67 -11.54 5.46 4.23
N ALA A 68 -10.92 6.10 3.24
CA ALA A 68 -9.72 6.90 3.44
C ALA A 68 -10.07 8.20 4.16
N LEU A 69 -9.26 8.56 5.16
CA LEU A 69 -9.54 9.70 6.05
C LEU A 69 -8.61 10.87 5.74
N GLN A 70 -7.30 10.66 5.84
CA GLN A 70 -6.32 11.72 5.65
C GLN A 70 -4.92 11.19 5.34
N HIS A 71 -4.10 12.06 4.76
CA HIS A 71 -2.65 11.88 4.71
C HIS A 71 -2.07 11.87 6.13
N VAL A 72 -1.10 10.98 6.36
CA VAL A 72 -0.43 10.80 7.66
C VAL A 72 1.05 11.16 7.56
N ALA A 73 1.74 10.66 6.54
CA ALA A 73 3.17 10.82 6.38
C ALA A 73 3.58 10.67 4.91
N THR A 74 4.76 11.19 4.58
CA THR A 74 5.39 10.99 3.28
C THR A 74 6.83 10.57 3.50
N THR A 75 7.27 9.52 2.80
CA THR A 75 8.67 9.07 2.82
C THR A 75 9.33 9.28 1.46
N ASN A 76 10.65 9.36 1.50
CA ASN A 76 11.52 9.45 0.33
C ASN A 76 12.42 8.21 0.32
N ASP A 77 12.03 7.20 -0.45
CA ASP A 77 12.60 5.86 -0.41
C ASP A 77 13.49 5.62 -1.64
N VAL A 78 14.81 5.66 -1.44
CA VAL A 78 15.81 5.42 -2.48
C VAL A 78 16.41 4.03 -2.29
N PHE A 79 16.14 3.14 -3.23
CA PHE A 79 16.65 1.77 -3.29
C PHE A 79 17.73 1.70 -4.35
N GLU A 80 18.99 1.92 -3.96
CA GLU A 80 20.14 2.00 -4.89
C GLU A 80 20.35 0.70 -5.66
N THR A 81 20.32 -0.44 -4.96
CA THR A 81 20.53 -1.77 -5.55
C THR A 81 19.49 -2.10 -6.62
N GLU A 82 18.22 -1.84 -6.33
CA GLU A 82 17.10 -2.08 -7.25
C GLU A 82 16.93 -0.96 -8.29
N ARG A 83 17.71 0.12 -8.19
CA ARG A 83 17.57 1.36 -8.97
C ARG A 83 16.13 1.89 -8.98
N LYS A 84 15.48 1.88 -7.81
CA LYS A 84 14.12 2.40 -7.61
C LYS A 84 14.14 3.60 -6.68
N HIS A 85 13.31 4.58 -6.99
CA HIS A 85 13.08 5.73 -6.13
C HIS A 85 11.57 5.94 -6.03
N TYR A 86 11.06 5.93 -4.80
CA TYR A 86 9.66 6.18 -4.51
C TYR A 86 9.49 7.36 -3.55
N ILE A 87 8.46 8.16 -3.82
CA ILE A 87 7.80 8.98 -2.82
C ILE A 87 6.57 8.19 -2.38
N THR A 88 6.53 7.76 -1.12
CA THR A 88 5.42 6.98 -0.59
C THR A 88 4.54 7.84 0.29
N ILE A 89 3.26 7.92 -0.03
CA ILE A 89 2.26 8.69 0.71
C ILE A 89 1.44 7.72 1.56
N PHE A 90 1.44 7.94 2.87
CA PHE A 90 0.69 7.12 3.82
C PHE A 90 -0.65 7.77 4.10
N VAL A 91 -1.72 6.99 3.99
CA VAL A 91 -3.10 7.43 4.17
C VAL A 91 -3.75 6.60 5.27
N SER A 92 -4.33 7.24 6.28
CA SER A 92 -5.13 6.54 7.29
C SER A 92 -6.49 6.16 6.73
N CYS A 93 -6.90 4.93 7.02
CA CYS A 93 -8.13 4.34 6.52
C CYS A 93 -8.89 3.64 7.67
N GLN A 94 -10.21 3.63 7.57
CA GLN A 94 -11.09 2.86 8.46
C GLN A 94 -11.89 1.85 7.65
N MET A 95 -12.05 0.64 8.18
CA MET A 95 -12.92 -0.36 7.56
C MET A 95 -14.36 0.14 7.54
N VAL A 96 -15.03 -0.01 6.39
CA VAL A 96 -16.46 0.33 6.27
C VAL A 96 -17.30 -0.65 7.10
N ASN A 97 -16.94 -1.94 7.07
CA ASN A 97 -17.48 -2.95 7.96
C ASN A 97 -16.35 -3.60 8.74
N GLU A 98 -16.38 -3.45 10.06
CA GLU A 98 -15.32 -3.93 10.95
C GLU A 98 -15.31 -5.46 11.11
N SER A 99 -16.39 -6.14 10.74
CA SER A 99 -16.45 -7.61 10.79
C SER A 99 -15.88 -8.27 9.54
N ASP A 100 -15.59 -7.49 8.49
CA ASP A 100 -15.03 -8.02 7.26
C ASP A 100 -13.63 -8.56 7.52
N GLN A 101 -13.32 -9.71 6.92
CA GLN A 101 -11.98 -10.26 6.93
C GLN A 101 -11.35 -10.06 5.56
N PRO A 102 -10.10 -9.59 5.49
CA PRO A 102 -9.41 -9.44 4.23
C PRO A 102 -9.15 -10.80 3.59
N GLN A 103 -9.32 -10.85 2.28
CA GLN A 103 -9.13 -12.00 1.44
C GLN A 103 -7.93 -11.76 0.54
N VAL A 104 -7.09 -12.77 0.35
CA VAL A 104 -5.95 -12.68 -0.57
C VAL A 104 -6.49 -12.80 -2.00
N GLY A 105 -6.52 -11.68 -2.75
CA GLY A 105 -6.90 -11.68 -4.16
C GLY A 105 -5.87 -12.40 -5.06
N LEU A 106 -6.29 -12.83 -6.27
CA LEU A 106 -5.41 -13.47 -7.26
C LEU A 106 -4.29 -12.54 -7.78
N SER A 107 -4.43 -11.21 -7.66
CA SER A 107 -3.41 -10.20 -7.96
C SER A 107 -2.64 -9.72 -6.72
N CYS A 108 -2.97 -10.26 -5.54
CA CYS A 108 -2.49 -9.75 -4.26
C CYS A 108 -0.98 -9.99 -4.09
N LYS A 109 -0.23 -8.89 -4.03
CA LYS A 109 1.21 -8.90 -3.68
C LYS A 109 1.44 -9.19 -2.18
N LEU A 110 0.39 -9.10 -1.36
CA LEU A 110 0.32 -9.40 0.07
C LEU A 110 -0.18 -10.84 0.30
N CYS A 111 0.70 -11.83 0.25
CA CYS A 111 0.25 -13.22 0.20
C CYS A 111 -0.11 -13.85 1.58
N ARG A 112 -0.19 -13.07 2.67
CA ARG A 112 -0.80 -13.51 3.94
C ARG A 112 -1.17 -12.30 4.79
N VAL A 113 -2.45 -12.11 5.07
CA VAL A 113 -2.89 -11.11 6.03
C VAL A 113 -2.51 -11.54 7.44
N MET A 114 -1.95 -10.62 8.22
CA MET A 114 -1.84 -10.78 9.67
C MET A 114 -2.63 -9.68 10.38
N SER A 115 -3.53 -10.11 11.28
CA SER A 115 -4.39 -9.31 12.17
C SER A 115 -3.77 -9.14 13.55
#